data_AF-A0A7I8C0G1-F1
#
_entry.id   AF-A0A7I8C0G1-F1
#
_cell.length_a   1.000
_cell.length_b   1.000
_cell.length_c   1.000
_cell.angle_alpha   90.00
_cell.angle_beta   90.00
_cell.angle_gamma   90.00
#
_symmetry.space_group_name_H-M   'P 1'
#
loop_
_entity.id
_entity.type
_entity.pdbx_description
1 polymer ?
#
loop_
_entity_poly.entity_id
_entity_poly.type
_entity_poly.pdbx_seq_one_letter_code
_entity_poly.pdbx_strand_id
1 'polypeptide(L)'
;MLRVSGSRKATPVLVERPLPAFASATPDMLSAPIAAALDAAGAARVPVHATLDDDLVRYFIVTPPANAARMQDLRAAAGVRFQVLYGEPLADWHLAADWQCAAPFLACAVSRRLHAALQLAVNAQRACLASVTPSFVAAWNRSRRRLGADTWLATLGEHALTLGLVAGVKKPHLAAVRTLQLPKTIPSMAWLHDQLARAALLDNVPAPSVLHIHGRPLDEWQPDPASSADVGLSVQWHPQR
;
A
#
# COMPACT_ATOMS: atom_id res chain seq x y z
N MET A 1 7.99 -7.14 -2.05
CA MET A 1 7.91 -7.69 -3.42
C MET A 1 7.65 -6.58 -4.44
N LEU A 2 8.18 -6.72 -5.66
CA LEU A 2 7.92 -5.81 -6.78
C LEU A 2 7.18 -6.58 -7.88
N ARG A 3 6.09 -6.00 -8.40
CA ARG A 3 5.35 -6.48 -9.58
C ARG A 3 5.53 -5.53 -10.74
N VAL A 4 5.90 -6.06 -11.91
CA VAL A 4 5.96 -5.28 -13.15
C VAL A 4 4.92 -5.80 -14.14
N SER A 5 4.28 -4.92 -14.91
CA SER A 5 3.50 -5.25 -16.11
C SER A 5 3.84 -4.38 -17.32
N GLY A 6 3.69 -4.94 -18.54
CA GLY A 6 3.93 -4.28 -19.82
C GLY A 6 2.75 -4.27 -20.81
N SER A 7 2.49 -3.10 -21.41
CA SER A 7 1.69 -2.78 -22.63
C SER A 7 0.14 -2.84 -22.64
N ARG A 8 -0.46 -1.96 -23.48
CA ARG A 8 -1.91 -1.62 -23.62
C ARG A 8 -2.74 -2.53 -24.53
N LYS A 9 -2.18 -3.59 -25.12
CA LYS A 9 -2.91 -4.52 -26.03
C LYS A 9 -2.66 -6.01 -25.77
N ALA A 10 -1.78 -6.35 -24.85
CA ALA A 10 -1.45 -7.72 -24.49
C ALA A 10 -1.69 -7.91 -22.99
N THR A 11 -1.98 -9.15 -22.59
CA THR A 11 -2.12 -9.53 -21.18
C THR A 11 -0.89 -9.05 -20.41
N PRO A 12 -1.04 -8.25 -19.33
CA PRO A 12 0.09 -7.78 -18.56
C PRO A 12 0.89 -8.98 -18.02
N VAL A 13 2.17 -9.09 -18.38
CA VAL A 13 3.06 -10.11 -17.83
C VAL A 13 3.43 -9.70 -16.41
N LEU A 14 2.93 -10.43 -15.43
CA LEU A 14 3.20 -10.19 -14.02
C LEU A 14 4.46 -10.96 -13.60
N VAL A 15 5.50 -10.22 -13.20
CA VAL A 15 6.70 -10.83 -12.60
C VAL A 15 6.85 -10.32 -11.18
N GLU A 16 6.95 -11.26 -10.25
CA GLU A 16 7.10 -11.02 -8.82
C GLU A 16 8.53 -11.35 -8.39
N ARG A 17 9.21 -10.41 -7.70
CA ARG A 17 10.54 -10.67 -7.14
C ARG A 17 10.67 -10.19 -5.68
N PRO A 18 11.29 -11.00 -4.81
CA PRO A 18 11.78 -10.52 -3.53
C PRO A 18 12.95 -9.57 -3.76
N LEU A 19 13.03 -8.51 -2.96
CA LEU A 19 14.14 -7.58 -2.97
C LEU A 19 15.08 -7.91 -1.80
N PRO A 20 16.40 -7.71 -1.95
CA PRO A 20 17.33 -7.93 -0.86
C PRO A 20 17.06 -6.96 0.30
N ALA A 21 17.60 -7.25 1.49
CA ALA A 21 17.43 -6.41 2.65
C ALA A 21 17.87 -4.96 2.38
N PHE A 22 16.98 -4.01 2.66
CA PHE A 22 17.16 -2.60 2.30
C PHE A 22 18.14 -1.82 3.18
N ALA A 23 18.48 -2.35 4.36
CA ALA A 23 19.19 -1.59 5.40
C ALA A 23 20.52 -0.98 4.92
N SER A 24 21.21 -1.64 3.97
CA SER A 24 22.50 -1.17 3.42
C SER A 24 22.59 -1.25 1.89
N ALA A 25 21.52 -1.64 1.19
CA ALA A 25 21.57 -1.85 -0.24
C ALA A 25 21.70 -0.52 -1.01
N THR A 26 22.67 -0.45 -1.92
CA THR A 26 22.80 0.67 -2.87
C THR A 26 21.74 0.55 -3.98
N PRO A 27 21.42 1.65 -4.70
CA PRO A 27 20.53 1.59 -5.85
C PRO A 27 20.95 0.56 -6.90
N ASP A 28 22.26 0.41 -7.14
CA ASP A 28 22.79 -0.56 -8.11
C ASP A 28 22.52 -2.01 -7.67
N MET A 29 22.77 -2.32 -6.40
CA MET A 29 22.48 -3.65 -5.82
C MET A 29 20.98 -3.99 -5.90
N LEU A 30 20.12 -2.99 -5.69
CA LEU A 30 18.67 -3.14 -5.81
C LEU A 30 18.22 -3.24 -7.28
N SER A 31 18.92 -2.60 -8.21
CA SER A 31 18.53 -2.59 -9.62
C SER A 31 18.75 -3.93 -10.32
N ALA A 32 19.75 -4.72 -9.90
CA ALA A 32 20.05 -6.01 -10.52
C ALA A 32 18.87 -7.02 -10.48
N PRO A 33 18.25 -7.32 -9.31
CA PRO A 33 17.09 -8.21 -9.28
C PRO A 33 15.86 -7.62 -10.00
N ILE A 34 15.72 -6.29 -10.05
CA ILE A 34 14.66 -5.62 -10.79
C ILE A 34 14.86 -5.78 -12.30
N ALA A 35 16.08 -5.55 -12.79
CA ALA A 35 16.43 -5.71 -14.20
C ALA A 35 16.20 -7.15 -14.66
N ALA A 36 16.59 -8.15 -13.85
CA ALA A 36 16.31 -9.55 -14.13
C ALA A 36 14.79 -9.86 -14.18
N ALA A 37 13.97 -9.18 -13.37
CA ALA A 37 12.52 -9.28 -13.43
C ALA A 37 11.96 -8.69 -14.74
N LEU A 38 12.50 -7.54 -15.15
CA LEU A 38 12.14 -6.87 -16.40
C LEU A 38 12.52 -7.70 -17.63
N ASP A 39 13.71 -8.30 -17.62
CA ASP A 39 14.17 -9.22 -18.67
C ASP A 39 13.25 -10.43 -18.79
N ALA A 40 12.92 -11.08 -17.66
CA ALA A 40 12.00 -12.21 -17.63
C ALA A 40 10.59 -11.84 -18.13
N ALA A 41 10.17 -10.59 -17.91
CA ALA A 41 8.90 -10.06 -18.40
C ALA A 41 8.93 -9.65 -19.90
N GLY A 42 10.10 -9.67 -20.55
CA GLY A 42 10.27 -9.13 -21.90
C GLY A 42 9.99 -7.63 -21.97
N ALA A 43 10.30 -6.87 -20.91
CA ALA A 43 9.91 -5.48 -20.76
C ALA A 43 10.73 -4.47 -21.59
N ALA A 44 11.56 -4.94 -22.52
CA ALA A 44 12.39 -4.08 -23.36
C ALA A 44 11.53 -3.11 -24.19
N ARG A 45 11.83 -1.80 -24.09
CA ARG A 45 11.15 -0.72 -24.86
C ARG A 45 9.63 -0.62 -24.66
N VAL A 46 9.08 -1.19 -23.59
CA VAL A 46 7.65 -1.06 -23.26
C VAL A 46 7.43 -0.21 -22.00
N PRO A 47 6.22 0.35 -21.80
CA PRO A 47 5.85 0.98 -20.54
C PRO A 47 5.85 -0.05 -19.40
N VAL A 48 6.52 0.27 -18.31
CA VAL A 48 6.66 -0.53 -17.08
C VAL A 48 5.78 0.07 -16.00
N HIS A 49 4.84 -0.71 -15.48
CA HIS A 49 4.07 -0.36 -14.29
C HIS A 49 4.55 -1.18 -13.10
N ALA A 50 5.17 -0.52 -12.13
CA ALA A 50 5.67 -1.12 -10.91
C ALA A 50 4.62 -1.04 -9.79
N THR A 51 4.31 -2.17 -9.17
CA THR A 51 3.55 -2.22 -7.91
C THR A 51 4.47 -2.63 -6.77
N LEU A 52 4.47 -1.84 -5.70
CA LEU A 52 5.30 -2.06 -4.52
C LEU A 52 4.48 -2.71 -3.41
N ASP A 53 5.06 -3.70 -2.73
CA ASP A 53 4.48 -4.14 -1.46
C ASP A 53 4.47 -3.02 -0.43
N ASP A 54 3.47 -3.12 0.45
CA ASP A 54 3.16 -2.10 1.43
C ASP A 54 4.18 -2.04 2.59
N ASP A 55 4.99 -3.08 2.79
CA ASP A 55 6.11 -3.08 3.75
C ASP A 55 7.26 -2.18 3.31
N LEU A 56 7.37 -1.90 2.00
CA LEU A 56 8.36 -0.98 1.40
C LEU A 56 7.91 0.48 1.40
N VAL A 57 6.70 0.76 1.88
CA VAL A 57 6.04 2.06 1.77
C VAL A 57 5.62 2.57 3.14
N ARG A 58 5.78 3.87 3.34
CA ARG A 58 5.34 4.58 4.54
C ARG A 58 4.04 5.31 4.23
N TYR A 59 2.94 4.91 4.86
CA TYR A 59 1.63 5.53 4.68
C TYR A 59 1.24 6.41 5.84
N PHE A 60 0.65 7.56 5.54
CA PHE A 60 0.14 8.45 6.57
C PHE A 60 -0.93 9.38 6.00
N ILE A 61 -1.87 9.78 6.86
CA ILE A 61 -2.84 10.83 6.54
C ILE A 61 -2.23 12.18 6.92
N VAL A 62 -2.38 13.13 5.99
CA VAL A 62 -1.97 14.53 6.17
C VAL A 62 -3.21 15.38 6.32
N THR A 63 -3.30 16.11 7.43
CA THR A 63 -4.31 17.15 7.61
C THR A 63 -3.76 18.45 7.03
N PRO A 64 -4.39 19.04 5.98
CA PRO A 64 -3.94 20.29 5.42
C PRO A 64 -4.06 21.43 6.45
N PRO A 65 -3.10 22.37 6.52
CA PRO A 65 -3.25 23.59 7.29
C PRO A 65 -4.49 24.39 6.86
N ALA A 66 -5.16 25.05 7.81
CA ALA A 66 -6.42 25.77 7.55
C ALA A 66 -6.32 26.85 6.45
N ASN A 67 -5.12 27.41 6.24
CA ASN A 67 -4.81 28.43 5.24
C ASN A 67 -3.97 27.89 4.06
N ALA A 68 -3.90 26.58 3.87
CA ALA A 68 -3.15 25.98 2.76
C ALA A 68 -3.80 26.34 1.43
N ALA A 69 -3.14 27.22 0.67
CA ALA A 69 -3.62 27.68 -0.63
C ALA A 69 -2.72 27.21 -1.78
N ARG A 70 -1.51 26.73 -1.47
CA ARG A 70 -0.49 26.37 -2.47
C ARG A 70 0.00 24.95 -2.27
N MET A 71 0.50 24.38 -3.36
CA MET A 71 1.09 23.04 -3.34
C MET A 71 2.28 22.93 -2.37
N GLN A 72 3.03 24.03 -2.19
CA GLN A 72 4.15 24.07 -1.27
C GLN A 72 3.70 23.91 0.20
N ASP A 73 2.54 24.45 0.57
CA ASP A 73 1.98 24.33 1.93
C ASP A 73 1.65 22.88 2.25
N LEU A 74 1.00 22.17 1.32
CA LEU A 74 0.65 20.76 1.50
C LEU A 74 1.90 19.87 1.54
N ARG A 75 2.92 20.16 0.72
CA ARG A 75 4.21 19.44 0.76
C ARG A 75 4.94 19.66 2.08
N ALA A 76 4.94 20.89 2.59
CA ALA A 76 5.54 21.20 3.88
C ALA A 76 4.80 20.48 5.02
N ALA A 77 3.46 20.51 5.03
CA ALA A 77 2.65 19.78 6.00
C ALA A 77 2.89 18.27 5.96
N ALA A 78 2.96 17.68 4.76
CA ALA A 78 3.29 16.27 4.58
C ALA A 78 4.70 15.94 5.07
N GLY A 79 5.69 16.82 4.82
CA GLY A 79 7.06 16.64 5.30
C GLY A 79 7.18 16.70 6.82
N VAL A 80 6.53 17.68 7.47
CA VAL A 80 6.48 17.75 8.94
C VAL A 80 5.81 16.51 9.51
N ARG A 81 4.67 16.09 8.95
CA ARG A 81 3.97 14.88 9.39
C ARG A 81 4.82 13.63 9.25
N PHE A 82 5.54 13.48 8.13
CA PHE A 82 6.45 12.37 7.89
C PHE A 82 7.55 12.31 8.96
N GLN A 83 8.22 13.45 9.21
CA GLN A 83 9.29 13.52 10.20
C GLN A 83 8.78 13.20 11.63
N VAL A 84 7.59 13.66 11.98
CA VAL A 84 6.97 13.36 13.29
C VAL A 84 6.66 11.87 13.44
N LEU A 85 6.17 11.21 12.39
CA LEU A 85 5.76 9.81 12.46
C LEU A 85 6.93 8.83 12.42
N TYR A 86 7.97 9.13 11.63
CA TYR A 86 9.05 8.19 11.36
C TYR A 86 10.41 8.61 11.94
N GLY A 87 10.57 9.86 12.37
CA GLY A 87 11.85 10.37 12.85
C GLY A 87 12.94 10.46 11.77
N GLU A 88 12.55 10.35 10.49
CA GLU A 88 13.44 10.31 9.34
C GLU A 88 13.34 11.59 8.49
N PRO A 89 14.43 12.03 7.85
CA PRO A 89 14.39 13.18 6.94
C PRO A 89 13.68 12.81 5.63
N LEU A 90 12.70 13.63 5.21
CA LEU A 90 12.01 13.44 3.92
C LEU A 90 12.97 13.48 2.70
N ALA A 91 14.15 14.07 2.86
CA ALA A 91 15.15 14.18 1.81
C ALA A 91 15.58 12.81 1.24
N ASP A 92 15.54 11.73 2.03
CA ASP A 92 15.87 10.38 1.59
C ASP A 92 14.69 9.61 1.01
N TRP A 93 13.51 10.25 0.94
CA TRP A 93 12.26 9.65 0.56
C TRP A 93 11.62 10.36 -0.63
N HIS A 94 11.01 9.57 -1.51
CA HIS A 94 10.16 10.04 -2.58
C HIS A 94 8.71 10.05 -2.08
N LEU A 95 8.13 11.25 -2.00
CA LEU A 95 6.79 11.48 -1.47
C LEU A 95 5.78 11.64 -2.61
N ALA A 96 4.67 10.92 -2.52
CA ALA A 96 3.50 11.11 -3.36
C ALA A 96 2.25 11.21 -2.48
N ALA A 97 1.23 11.91 -2.97
CA ALA A 97 -0.05 12.03 -2.29
C ALA A 97 -1.16 12.36 -3.30
N ASP A 98 -2.41 12.21 -2.87
CA ASP A 98 -3.61 12.64 -3.60
C ASP A 98 -3.92 14.14 -3.45
N TRP A 99 -3.06 14.88 -2.74
CA TRP A 99 -3.01 16.34 -2.58
C TRP A 99 -4.38 17.04 -2.52
N GLN A 100 -4.88 17.26 -1.31
CA GLN A 100 -6.15 17.98 -1.10
C GLN A 100 -5.93 19.15 -0.14
N CYS A 101 -6.40 20.34 -0.50
CA CYS A 101 -6.35 21.51 0.38
C CYS A 101 -7.52 21.56 1.37
N ALA A 102 -8.66 20.95 1.02
CA ALA A 102 -9.91 21.11 1.76
C ALA A 102 -10.23 19.93 2.71
N ALA A 103 -9.44 18.85 2.68
CA ALA A 103 -9.70 17.66 3.47
C ALA A 103 -8.41 16.89 3.78
N PRO A 104 -8.38 16.09 4.86
CA PRO A 104 -7.32 15.14 5.09
C PRO A 104 -7.13 14.21 3.89
N PHE A 105 -5.88 13.90 3.57
CA PHE A 105 -5.53 13.22 2.33
C PHE A 105 -4.42 12.19 2.55
N LEU A 106 -4.37 11.17 1.69
CA LEU A 106 -3.42 10.07 1.82
C LEU A 106 -2.08 10.44 1.19
N ALA A 107 -1.03 10.37 1.99
CA ALA A 107 0.35 10.43 1.53
C ALA A 107 1.02 9.06 1.66
N CYS A 108 1.93 8.78 0.74
CA CYS A 108 2.83 7.65 0.80
C CYS A 108 4.26 8.08 0.45
N ALA A 109 5.23 7.49 1.13
CA ALA A 109 6.64 7.70 0.85
C ALA A 109 7.35 6.37 0.60
N VAL A 110 8.24 6.36 -0.40
CA VAL A 110 9.12 5.24 -0.72
C VAL A 110 10.58 5.70 -0.66
N SER A 111 11.51 4.84 -0.25
CA SER A 111 12.93 5.19 -0.23
C SER A 111 13.40 5.67 -1.61
N ARG A 112 14.13 6.79 -1.66
CA ARG A 112 14.74 7.27 -2.92
C ARG A 112 15.68 6.26 -3.52
N ARG A 113 16.34 5.43 -2.71
CA ARG A 113 17.23 4.36 -3.19
C ARG A 113 16.45 3.33 -4.02
N LEU A 114 15.28 2.91 -3.54
CA LEU A 114 14.41 2.00 -4.28
C LEU A 114 13.87 2.65 -5.56
N HIS A 115 13.42 3.90 -5.47
CA HIS A 115 12.95 4.62 -6.65
C HIS A 115 14.06 4.79 -7.71
N ALA A 116 15.30 5.09 -7.29
CA ALA A 116 16.45 5.16 -8.18
C ALA A 116 16.79 3.80 -8.80
N ALA A 117 16.74 2.72 -8.02
CA ALA A 117 16.96 1.36 -8.50
C ALA A 117 15.95 0.94 -9.60
N LEU A 118 14.68 1.29 -9.43
CA LEU A 118 13.64 1.08 -10.45
C LEU A 118 13.98 1.83 -11.74
N GLN A 119 14.39 3.10 -11.62
CA GLN A 119 14.75 3.91 -12.77
C GLN A 119 15.98 3.36 -13.50
N LEU A 120 17.02 2.95 -12.77
CA LEU A 120 18.22 2.33 -13.33
C LEU A 120 17.89 1.06 -14.11
N ALA A 121 17.11 0.15 -13.51
CA ALA A 121 16.71 -1.11 -14.13
C ALA A 121 15.88 -0.89 -15.40
N VAL A 122 14.92 0.04 -15.38
CA VAL A 122 14.10 0.39 -16.55
C VAL A 122 14.94 1.02 -17.65
N ASN A 123 15.87 1.91 -17.31
CA ASN A 123 16.75 2.55 -18.28
C ASN A 123 17.68 1.54 -18.98
N ALA A 124 18.19 0.55 -18.24
CA ALA A 124 19.00 -0.54 -18.80
C ALA A 124 18.25 -1.31 -19.90
N GLN A 125 16.93 -1.45 -19.76
CA GLN A 125 16.04 -2.11 -20.72
C GLN A 125 15.52 -1.19 -21.83
N ARG A 126 15.96 0.07 -21.87
CA ARG A 126 15.41 1.13 -22.74
C ARG A 126 13.88 1.24 -22.63
N ALA A 127 13.34 0.86 -21.49
CA ALA A 127 11.92 0.89 -21.18
C ALA A 127 11.55 2.26 -20.58
N CYS A 128 10.27 2.47 -20.27
CA CYS A 128 9.81 3.69 -19.60
C CYS A 128 9.02 3.34 -18.34
N LEU A 129 9.40 3.91 -17.19
CA LEU A 129 8.70 3.69 -15.94
C LEU A 129 7.42 4.53 -15.95
N ALA A 130 6.31 3.91 -16.33
CA ALA A 130 5.04 4.59 -16.54
C ALA A 130 4.31 4.90 -15.22
N SER A 131 4.45 4.04 -14.22
CA SER A 131 3.93 4.29 -12.88
C SER A 131 4.64 3.47 -11.83
N VAL A 132 4.73 4.00 -10.62
CA VAL A 132 5.06 3.27 -9.40
C VAL A 132 3.89 3.45 -8.44
N THR A 133 3.18 2.37 -8.12
CA THR A 133 1.99 2.43 -7.26
C THR A 133 2.13 1.45 -6.11
N PRO A 134 1.97 1.86 -4.86
CA PRO A 134 1.91 0.92 -3.76
C PRO A 134 0.67 0.00 -3.83
N SER A 135 0.78 -1.26 -3.38
CA SER A 135 -0.28 -2.27 -3.43
C SER A 135 -1.58 -1.80 -2.80
N PHE A 136 -1.52 -1.22 -1.60
CA PHE A 136 -2.69 -0.65 -0.91
C PHE A 136 -3.35 0.47 -1.73
N VAL A 137 -2.57 1.37 -2.31
CA VAL A 137 -3.10 2.48 -3.14
C VAL A 137 -3.78 1.95 -4.40
N ALA A 138 -3.21 0.92 -5.04
CA ALA A 138 -3.84 0.27 -6.18
C ALA A 138 -5.18 -0.37 -5.80
N ALA A 139 -5.25 -1.08 -4.67
CA ALA A 139 -6.48 -1.66 -4.14
C ALA A 139 -7.52 -0.58 -3.77
N TRP A 140 -7.08 0.50 -3.13
CA TRP A 140 -7.91 1.63 -2.73
C TRP A 140 -8.55 2.31 -3.94
N ASN A 141 -7.75 2.65 -4.95
CA ASN A 141 -8.23 3.32 -6.16
C ASN A 141 -9.32 2.53 -6.90
N ARG A 142 -9.23 1.19 -6.87
CA ARG A 142 -10.23 0.29 -7.46
C ARG A 142 -11.49 0.17 -6.62
N SER A 143 -11.36 0.16 -5.30
CA SER A 143 -12.43 -0.25 -4.38
C SER A 143 -13.16 0.91 -3.74
N ARG A 144 -12.52 2.09 -3.59
CA ARG A 144 -13.04 3.23 -2.80
C ARG A 144 -14.44 3.70 -3.14
N ARG A 145 -14.89 3.49 -4.38
CA ARG A 145 -16.26 3.85 -4.83
C ARG A 145 -17.34 2.87 -4.37
N ARG A 146 -16.95 1.71 -3.86
CA ARG A 146 -17.82 0.60 -3.43
C ARG A 146 -17.76 0.36 -1.92
N LEU A 147 -16.91 1.08 -1.20
CA LEU A 147 -16.77 0.93 0.25
C LEU A 147 -17.90 1.68 0.95
N GLY A 148 -18.61 0.97 1.84
CA GLY A 148 -19.59 1.55 2.74
C GLY A 148 -18.96 2.12 4.00
N ALA A 149 -19.79 2.65 4.90
CA ALA A 149 -19.34 3.21 6.18
C ALA A 149 -18.75 2.15 7.13
N ASP A 150 -19.24 0.92 7.06
CA ASP A 150 -18.82 -0.20 7.93
C ASP A 150 -17.83 -1.14 7.22
N THR A 151 -17.28 -0.71 6.08
CA THR A 151 -16.38 -1.52 5.25
C THR A 151 -14.97 -0.96 5.28
N TRP A 152 -14.03 -1.77 5.74
CA TRP A 152 -12.61 -1.47 5.61
C TRP A 152 -11.98 -2.20 4.44
N LEU A 153 -10.84 -1.70 3.99
CA LEU A 153 -10.04 -2.30 2.94
C LEU A 153 -8.71 -2.75 3.51
N ALA A 154 -8.19 -3.88 3.07
CA ALA A 154 -6.85 -4.31 3.36
C ALA A 154 -6.12 -4.85 2.13
N THR A 155 -4.81 -4.83 2.20
CA THR A 155 -3.92 -5.58 1.31
C THR A 155 -3.08 -6.54 2.14
N LEU A 156 -3.01 -7.79 1.69
CA LEU A 156 -2.19 -8.82 2.30
C LEU A 156 -0.95 -9.05 1.43
N GLY A 157 0.21 -8.68 1.95
CA GLY A 157 1.52 -9.03 1.39
C GLY A 157 2.10 -10.27 2.07
N GLU A 158 3.34 -10.61 1.76
CA GLU A 158 4.03 -11.78 2.32
C GLU A 158 4.30 -11.65 3.83
N HIS A 159 4.60 -10.43 4.29
CA HIS A 159 5.03 -10.16 5.67
C HIS A 159 4.16 -9.14 6.39
N ALA A 160 3.19 -8.55 5.71
CA ALA A 160 2.39 -7.46 6.28
C ALA A 160 0.95 -7.47 5.80
N LEU A 161 0.05 -7.09 6.70
CA LEU A 161 -1.33 -6.73 6.41
C LEU A 161 -1.46 -5.20 6.51
N THR A 162 -1.80 -4.53 5.41
CA THR A 162 -2.02 -3.08 5.42
C THR A 162 -3.51 -2.79 5.41
N LEU A 163 -3.99 -2.16 6.47
CA LEU A 163 -5.38 -1.80 6.71
C LEU A 163 -5.63 -0.34 6.33
N GLY A 164 -6.71 -0.10 5.61
CA GLY A 164 -7.30 1.19 5.36
C GLY A 164 -8.59 1.34 6.16
N LEU A 165 -8.54 2.19 7.18
CA LEU A 165 -9.65 2.44 8.09
C LEU A 165 -10.56 3.50 7.45
N VAL A 166 -11.82 3.13 7.24
CA VAL A 166 -12.83 4.01 6.65
C VAL A 166 -13.70 4.59 7.76
N ALA A 167 -13.97 5.90 7.69
CA ALA A 167 -14.83 6.60 8.62
C ALA A 167 -15.87 7.46 7.90
N GLY A 168 -16.92 7.83 8.64
CA GLY A 168 -17.98 8.72 8.18
C GLY A 168 -19.15 7.98 7.51
N VAL A 169 -20.35 8.15 8.05
CA VAL A 169 -21.56 7.44 7.59
C VAL A 169 -22.07 7.98 6.25
N LYS A 170 -22.16 9.31 6.10
CA LYS A 170 -22.71 9.97 4.90
C LYS A 170 -21.70 10.09 3.76
N LYS A 171 -20.42 10.27 4.11
CA LYS A 171 -19.32 10.41 3.16
C LYS A 171 -18.13 9.60 3.67
N PRO A 172 -18.09 8.29 3.34
CA PRO A 172 -16.97 7.43 3.68
C PRO A 172 -15.66 8.02 3.15
N HIS A 173 -14.66 8.11 4.02
CA HIS A 173 -13.32 8.58 3.68
C HIS A 173 -12.28 7.75 4.43
N LEU A 174 -11.07 7.72 3.88
CA LEU A 174 -9.95 7.04 4.51
C LEU A 174 -9.46 7.86 5.70
N ALA A 175 -9.70 7.36 6.91
CA ALA A 175 -9.32 8.02 8.16
C ALA A 175 -7.88 7.72 8.57
N ALA A 176 -7.42 6.49 8.31
CA ALA A 176 -6.06 6.06 8.62
C ALA A 176 -5.62 4.91 7.72
N VAL A 177 -4.31 4.72 7.61
CA VAL A 177 -3.70 3.53 7.03
C VAL A 177 -2.70 2.95 8.03
N ARG A 178 -2.81 1.65 8.31
CA ARG A 178 -1.92 0.95 9.25
C ARG A 178 -1.35 -0.30 8.62
N THR A 179 -0.03 -0.41 8.63
CA THR A 179 0.67 -1.62 8.21
C THR A 179 1.02 -2.43 9.45
N LEU A 180 0.46 -3.63 9.53
CA LEU A 180 0.67 -4.60 10.60
C LEU A 180 1.64 -5.67 10.12
N GLN A 181 2.65 -5.97 10.93
CA GLN A 181 3.55 -7.09 10.63
C GLN A 181 2.81 -8.41 10.91
N LEU A 182 2.87 -9.31 9.94
CA LEU A 182 2.31 -10.65 10.11
C LEU A 182 3.22 -11.46 11.04
N PRO A 183 2.65 -12.26 11.96
CA PRO A 183 3.40 -13.24 12.71
C PRO A 183 4.08 -14.26 11.77
N LYS A 184 5.13 -14.92 12.25
CA LYS A 184 5.83 -15.97 11.48
C LYS A 184 4.96 -17.20 11.21
N THR A 185 4.01 -17.47 12.11
CA THR A 185 3.00 -18.52 11.95
C THR A 185 1.75 -17.93 11.29
N ILE A 186 1.00 -18.76 10.56
CA ILE A 186 -0.26 -18.32 9.95
C ILE A 186 -1.18 -17.80 11.06
N PRO A 187 -1.62 -16.52 10.99
CA PRO A 187 -2.45 -15.92 12.04
C PRO A 187 -3.87 -16.45 11.97
N SER A 188 -4.49 -16.65 13.14
CA SER A 188 -5.90 -17.06 13.25
C SER A 188 -6.87 -15.90 12.96
N MET A 189 -8.15 -16.23 12.73
CA MET A 189 -9.22 -15.22 12.63
C MET A 189 -9.36 -14.37 13.90
N ALA A 190 -9.15 -14.96 15.08
CA ALA A 190 -9.15 -14.22 16.36
C ALA A 190 -8.05 -13.14 16.41
N TRP A 191 -6.85 -13.44 15.89
CA TRP A 191 -5.79 -12.43 15.78
C TRP A 191 -6.22 -11.26 14.89
N LEU A 192 -6.88 -11.55 13.76
CA LEU A 192 -7.39 -10.52 12.86
C LEU A 192 -8.43 -9.63 13.57
N HIS A 193 -9.37 -10.22 14.30
CA HIS A 193 -10.36 -9.48 15.10
C HIS A 193 -9.69 -8.54 16.10
N ASP A 194 -8.71 -9.04 16.86
CA ASP A 194 -7.97 -8.22 17.83
C ASP A 194 -7.24 -7.05 17.16
N GLN A 195 -6.63 -7.29 15.99
CA GLN A 195 -5.97 -6.22 15.24
C GLN A 195 -6.95 -5.17 14.73
N LEU A 196 -8.12 -5.57 14.23
CA LEU A 196 -9.15 -4.65 13.74
C LEU A 196 -9.74 -3.83 14.89
N ALA A 197 -10.06 -4.46 16.02
CA ALA A 197 -10.57 -3.79 17.21
C ALA A 197 -9.53 -2.80 17.76
N ARG A 198 -8.26 -3.20 17.83
CA ARG A 198 -7.17 -2.31 18.23
C ARG A 198 -7.03 -1.11 17.29
N ALA A 199 -7.06 -1.34 15.97
CA ALA A 199 -6.94 -0.27 14.99
C ALA A 199 -8.12 0.72 15.10
N ALA A 200 -9.34 0.20 15.30
CA ALA A 200 -10.55 1.00 15.51
C ALA A 200 -10.42 1.94 16.71
N LEU A 201 -9.94 1.41 17.84
CA LEU A 201 -9.71 2.18 19.05
C LEU A 201 -8.63 3.26 18.87
N LEU A 202 -7.53 2.94 18.18
CA LEU A 202 -6.41 3.87 18.00
C LEU A 202 -6.75 5.10 17.15
N ASP A 203 -7.63 4.94 16.15
CA ASP A 203 -8.06 6.04 15.28
C ASP A 203 -9.45 6.57 15.62
N ASN A 204 -10.05 6.07 16.72
CA ASN A 204 -11.38 6.44 17.19
C ASN A 204 -12.45 6.33 16.09
N VAL A 205 -12.47 5.19 15.40
CA VAL A 205 -13.44 4.85 14.35
C VAL A 205 -14.18 3.56 14.72
N PRO A 206 -15.41 3.34 14.25
CA PRO A 206 -16.09 2.06 14.44
C PRO A 206 -15.32 0.89 13.81
N ALA A 207 -15.32 -0.26 14.48
CA ALA A 207 -14.79 -1.48 13.88
C ALA A 207 -15.63 -1.91 12.66
N PRO A 208 -15.01 -2.48 11.62
CA PRO A 208 -15.72 -2.85 10.41
C PRO A 208 -16.58 -4.10 10.63
N SER A 209 -17.74 -4.15 9.99
CA SER A 209 -18.50 -5.40 9.82
C SER A 209 -18.08 -6.17 8.56
N VAL A 210 -17.42 -5.48 7.62
CA VAL A 210 -16.91 -6.08 6.38
C VAL A 210 -15.47 -5.66 6.14
N LEU A 211 -14.59 -6.62 5.87
CA LEU A 211 -13.21 -6.38 5.49
C LEU A 211 -12.94 -6.92 4.08
N HIS A 212 -12.64 -6.02 3.14
CA HIS A 212 -12.22 -6.40 1.79
C HIS A 212 -10.69 -6.58 1.75
N ILE A 213 -10.19 -7.77 1.48
CA ILE A 213 -8.76 -8.06 1.43
C ILE A 213 -8.31 -8.30 -0.02
N HIS A 214 -7.36 -7.51 -0.50
CA HIS A 214 -6.66 -7.73 -1.77
C HIS A 214 -5.38 -8.52 -1.50
N GLY A 215 -5.34 -9.79 -1.87
CA GLY A 215 -4.20 -10.68 -1.61
C GLY A 215 -4.51 -12.14 -1.90
N ARG A 216 -3.57 -13.02 -1.56
CA ARG A 216 -3.81 -14.46 -1.58
C ARG A 216 -4.64 -14.85 -0.35
N PRO A 217 -5.78 -15.56 -0.51
CA PRO A 217 -6.58 -16.02 0.62
C PRO A 217 -5.77 -16.88 1.60
N LEU A 218 -6.04 -16.69 2.89
CA LEU A 218 -5.59 -17.56 3.97
C LEU A 218 -6.79 -18.40 4.43
N ASP A 219 -6.62 -19.72 4.49
CA ASP A 219 -7.69 -20.65 4.87
C ASP A 219 -8.16 -20.38 6.31
N GLU A 220 -7.25 -19.99 7.20
CA GLU A 220 -7.53 -19.62 8.61
C GLU A 220 -8.40 -18.37 8.78
N TRP A 221 -8.62 -17.59 7.72
CA TRP A 221 -9.48 -16.39 7.72
C TRP A 221 -10.74 -16.58 6.87
N GLN A 222 -11.04 -17.83 6.50
CA GLN A 222 -12.37 -18.16 6.01
C GLN A 222 -13.31 -18.23 7.22
N PRO A 223 -14.49 -17.59 7.16
CA PRO A 223 -15.43 -17.64 8.27
C PRO A 223 -15.82 -19.09 8.55
N ASP A 224 -15.60 -19.56 9.77
CA ASP A 224 -16.09 -20.85 10.21
C ASP A 224 -17.56 -20.67 10.65
N PRO A 225 -18.54 -21.25 9.94
CA PRO A 225 -19.94 -21.13 10.31
C PRO A 225 -20.26 -21.69 11.71
N ALA A 226 -19.37 -22.48 12.31
CA ALA A 226 -19.49 -23.02 13.66
C ALA A 226 -18.83 -22.16 14.76
N SER A 227 -18.02 -21.16 14.41
CA SER A 227 -17.29 -20.31 15.37
C SER A 227 -18.12 -19.09 15.78
N SER A 228 -18.46 -18.98 17.06
CA SER A 228 -19.12 -17.78 17.62
C SER A 228 -18.20 -16.56 17.69
N ALA A 229 -16.88 -16.74 17.54
CA ALA A 229 -15.89 -15.66 17.50
C ALA A 229 -15.91 -14.88 16.18
N ASP A 230 -16.43 -15.49 15.10
CA ASP A 230 -16.49 -14.90 13.75
C ASP A 230 -17.78 -14.08 13.54
N VAL A 231 -18.67 -14.05 14.53
CA VAL A 231 -19.99 -13.42 14.44
C VAL A 231 -19.81 -11.89 14.33
N GLY A 232 -20.01 -11.36 13.13
CA GLY A 232 -20.09 -9.93 12.85
C GLY A 232 -19.03 -9.36 11.91
N LEU A 233 -18.00 -10.14 11.55
CA LEU A 233 -17.01 -9.74 10.54
C LEU A 233 -17.10 -10.63 9.30
N SER A 234 -17.40 -10.04 8.15
CA SER A 234 -17.35 -10.71 6.84
C SER A 234 -16.04 -10.35 6.12
N VAL A 235 -15.20 -11.35 5.84
CA VAL A 235 -13.98 -11.19 5.06
C VAL A 235 -14.25 -11.51 3.59
N GLN A 236 -13.97 -10.57 2.70
CA GLN A 236 -14.14 -10.71 1.26
C GLN A 236 -12.79 -10.62 0.54
N TRP A 237 -12.44 -11.66 -0.20
CA TRP A 237 -11.16 -11.74 -0.90
C TRP A 237 -11.24 -11.23 -2.33
N HIS A 238 -10.22 -10.49 -2.75
CA HIS A 238 -10.03 -10.00 -4.10
C HIS A 238 -8.62 -10.34 -4.59
N PRO A 239 -8.47 -10.75 -5.86
CA PRO A 239 -7.15 -11.02 -6.41
C PRO A 239 -6.32 -9.73 -6.49
N GLN A 240 -5.04 -9.83 -6.12
CA GLN A 240 -4.05 -8.80 -6.43
C GLN A 240 -3.79 -8.83 -7.95
N ARG A 241 -4.30 -7.82 -8.66
CA ARG A 241 -3.96 -7.53 -10.06
C ARG A 241 -3.02 -6.35 -10.15
#